data_AF-A0A453HYF4-F1
#
_entry.id   AF-A0A453HYF4-F1
#
_cell.length_a   1.000
_cell.length_b   1.000
_cell.length_c   1.000
_cell.angle_alpha   90.00
_cell.angle_beta   90.00
_cell.angle_gamma   90.00
#
_symmetry.space_group_name_H-M   'P 1'
#
loop_
_entity.id
_entity.type
_entity.pdbx_description
1 polymer ?
#
loop_
_entity_poly.entity_id
_entity_poly.type
_entity_poly.pdbx_seq_one_letter_code
_entity_poly.pdbx_strand_id
1 'polypeptide(L)'
;MVVDALAAILDKAKAAGHIRGFTPHLAGGSGISFLQYADDTVIMVEGSETDISNLKFLLLCFQQMSGLKINFDKSDVMVMGYSPAESLAIANRLNYRLGSFPTTYLGTPISDSQLTVADLHPTVTKLQTRIEPWQGRWLSKAARTILINSSLSSLLLFLVSFYNLHETLHHGIAKVQSRFYWAGDNNK
;
A
#
# COMPACT_ATOMS: atom_id res chain seq x y z
N MET A 1 18.11 10.40 10.94
CA MET A 1 17.64 11.08 9.70
C MET A 1 16.41 11.92 10.03
N VAL A 2 16.04 12.91 9.20
CA VAL A 2 14.81 13.74 9.40
C VAL A 2 13.56 12.86 9.53
N VAL A 3 13.58 11.71 8.85
CA VAL A 3 12.54 10.69 8.86
C VAL A 3 12.32 10.06 10.26
N ASP A 4 13.40 9.70 10.95
CA ASP A 4 13.31 9.16 12.32
C ASP A 4 12.69 10.18 13.30
N ALA A 5 12.76 11.47 12.96
CA ALA A 5 12.18 12.52 13.79
C ALA A 5 10.64 12.47 13.76
N LEU A 6 10.00 12.20 12.60
CA LEU A 6 8.55 12.09 12.54
C LEU A 6 8.05 10.89 13.35
N ALA A 7 8.69 9.73 13.17
CA ALA A 7 8.41 8.54 13.97
C ALA A 7 8.57 8.82 15.47
N ALA A 8 9.67 9.45 15.87
CA ALA A 8 9.93 9.80 17.27
C ALA A 8 8.92 10.81 17.84
N ILE A 9 8.43 11.77 17.04
CA ILE A 9 7.38 12.71 17.43
C ILE A 9 6.07 11.96 17.70
N LEU A 10 5.67 11.07 16.80
CA LEU A 10 4.45 10.29 16.94
C LEU A 10 4.53 9.31 18.12
N ASP A 11 5.67 8.65 18.32
CA ASP A 11 5.87 7.75 19.46
C ASP A 11 5.82 8.50 20.80
N LYS A 12 6.42 9.69 20.88
CA LYS A 12 6.32 10.54 22.08
C LYS A 12 4.89 11.03 22.32
N ALA A 13 4.19 11.46 21.27
CA ALA A 13 2.80 11.89 21.37
C ALA A 13 1.89 10.74 21.83
N LYS A 14 2.16 9.52 21.37
CA LYS A 14 1.47 8.30 21.80
C LYS A 14 1.76 7.98 23.27
N ALA A 15 3.02 8.02 23.68
CA ALA A 15 3.42 7.80 25.08
C ALA A 15 2.81 8.83 26.04
N ALA A 16 2.62 10.08 25.58
CA ALA A 16 1.98 11.15 26.33
C ALA A 16 0.44 11.11 26.29
N GLY A 17 -0.17 10.18 25.53
CA GLY A 17 -1.61 10.07 25.37
C GLY A 17 -2.25 11.17 24.51
N HIS A 18 -1.48 11.90 23.72
CA HIS A 18 -1.99 12.92 22.80
C HIS A 18 -2.58 12.33 21.52
N ILE A 19 -2.09 11.17 21.09
CA ILE A 19 -2.67 10.41 19.99
C ILE A 19 -2.83 8.96 20.41
N ARG A 20 -3.93 8.34 20.02
CA ARG A 20 -4.15 6.91 20.21
C ARG A 20 -3.88 6.17 18.91
N GLY A 21 -2.96 5.21 18.98
CA GLY A 21 -2.62 4.35 17.85
C GLY A 21 -3.77 3.41 17.50
N PHE A 22 -3.78 2.95 16.25
CA PHE A 22 -4.78 2.00 15.79
C PHE A 22 -4.50 0.61 16.38
N THR A 23 -5.56 -0.11 16.75
CA THR A 23 -5.49 -1.50 17.30
C THR A 23 -4.51 -1.69 18.48
N PRO A 24 -4.74 -1.02 19.63
CA PRO A 24 -3.84 -1.11 20.79
C PRO A 24 -3.68 -2.53 21.33
N HIS A 25 -4.67 -3.39 21.13
CA HIS A 25 -4.67 -4.79 21.54
C HIS A 25 -3.75 -5.69 20.69
N LEU A 26 -3.37 -5.28 19.47
CA LEU A 26 -2.51 -6.08 18.58
C LEU A 26 -1.04 -5.64 18.61
N ALA A 27 -0.75 -4.43 19.11
CA ALA A 27 0.59 -3.84 19.06
C ALA A 27 1.00 -3.23 20.40
N GLY A 28 1.43 -4.09 21.33
CA GLY A 28 2.14 -3.68 22.56
C GLY A 28 1.38 -2.70 23.46
N GLY A 29 0.04 -2.75 23.46
CA GLY A 29 -0.83 -1.93 24.32
C GLY A 29 -1.03 -0.48 23.88
N SER A 30 -0.21 0.05 22.96
CA SER A 30 -0.28 1.45 22.51
C SER A 30 -0.74 1.62 21.06
N GLY A 31 -0.77 0.54 20.28
CA GLY A 31 -1.26 0.54 18.90
C GLY A 31 -0.21 0.98 17.89
N ILE A 32 -0.48 0.68 16.63
CA ILE A 32 0.32 1.09 15.48
C ILE A 32 -0.16 2.47 15.05
N SER A 33 0.73 3.43 15.05
CA SER A 33 0.43 4.81 14.63
C SER A 33 1.06 5.19 13.29
N PHE A 34 2.01 4.39 12.79
CA PHE A 34 2.91 4.84 11.74
C PHE A 34 3.48 3.67 10.92
N LEU A 35 3.47 3.82 9.60
CA LEU A 35 4.16 2.95 8.65
C LEU A 35 4.82 3.83 7.58
N GLN A 36 6.10 3.63 7.33
CA GLN A 36 6.84 4.46 6.39
C GLN A 36 7.82 3.67 5.55
N TYR A 37 7.90 4.04 4.28
CA TYR A 37 8.91 3.57 3.35
C TYR A 37 9.33 4.72 2.43
N ALA A 38 10.58 5.16 2.52
CA ALA A 38 11.07 6.36 1.82
C ALA A 38 10.15 7.58 2.07
N ASP A 39 9.53 8.12 1.02
CA ASP A 39 8.57 9.22 1.05
C ASP A 39 7.11 8.77 1.24
N ASP A 40 6.80 7.48 1.05
CA ASP A 40 5.45 6.93 1.22
C ASP A 40 5.16 6.65 2.71
N THR A 41 4.36 7.52 3.31
CA THR A 41 4.03 7.50 4.74
C THR A 41 2.54 7.29 4.98
N VAL A 42 2.21 6.32 5.83
CA VAL A 42 0.85 6.04 6.32
C VAL A 42 0.82 6.27 7.82
N ILE A 43 -0.11 7.11 8.27
CA ILE A 43 -0.33 7.41 9.69
C ILE A 43 -1.70 6.88 10.07
N MET A 44 -1.78 6.15 11.18
CA MET A 44 -3.00 5.53 11.67
C MET A 44 -3.33 6.09 13.05
N VAL A 45 -4.56 6.56 13.25
CA VAL A 45 -5.05 7.08 14.52
C VAL A 45 -6.49 6.62 14.75
N GLU A 46 -6.91 6.52 16.01
CA GLU A 46 -8.27 6.09 16.38
C GLU A 46 -9.36 7.02 15.82
N GLY A 47 -9.04 8.30 15.59
CA GLY A 47 -9.91 9.22 14.85
C GLY A 47 -10.83 10.09 15.71
N SER A 48 -10.62 10.16 17.03
CA SER A 48 -11.33 11.16 17.84
C SER A 48 -10.97 12.59 17.42
N GLU A 49 -11.86 13.54 17.71
CA GLU A 49 -11.63 14.97 17.49
C GLU A 49 -10.27 15.46 18.03
N THR A 50 -9.91 14.98 19.22
CA THR A 50 -8.63 15.26 19.88
C THR A 50 -7.46 14.64 19.13
N ASP A 51 -7.58 13.38 18.68
CA ASP A 51 -6.52 12.70 17.92
C ASP A 51 -6.25 13.43 16.60
N ILE A 52 -7.30 13.80 15.86
CA ILE A 52 -7.21 14.49 14.57
C ILE A 52 -6.57 15.88 14.72
N SER A 53 -6.98 16.64 15.74
CA SER A 53 -6.44 17.96 16.02
C SER A 53 -4.96 17.89 16.43
N ASN A 54 -4.61 16.95 17.30
CA ASN A 54 -3.23 16.74 17.74
C ASN A 54 -2.35 16.26 16.58
N LEU A 55 -2.84 15.34 15.75
CA LEU A 55 -2.11 14.89 14.56
C LEU A 55 -1.79 16.05 13.62
N LYS A 56 -2.78 16.92 13.33
CA LYS A 56 -2.55 18.11 12.50
C LYS A 56 -1.45 18.99 13.09
N PHE A 57 -1.52 19.26 14.40
CA PHE A 57 -0.54 20.08 15.08
C PHE A 57 0.87 19.47 15.00
N LEU A 58 1.02 18.17 15.27
CA LEU A 58 2.31 17.47 15.21
C LEU A 58 2.92 17.51 13.79
N LEU A 59 2.09 17.34 12.76
CA LEU A 59 2.51 17.44 11.36
C LEU A 59 2.99 18.85 10.99
N LEU A 60 2.31 19.89 11.47
CA LEU A 60 2.73 21.29 11.28
C LEU A 60 4.05 21.58 12.01
N CYS A 61 4.20 21.09 13.24
CA CYS A 61 5.47 21.20 13.97
C CYS A 61 6.60 20.50 13.23
N PHE A 62 6.37 19.28 12.73
CA PHE A 62 7.36 18.54 11.96
C PHE A 62 7.76 19.29 10.68
N GLN A 63 6.79 19.81 9.93
CA GLN A 63 7.05 20.62 8.74
C GLN A 63 7.89 21.86 9.08
N GLN A 64 7.59 22.55 10.17
CA GLN A 64 8.35 23.72 10.61
C GLN A 64 9.78 23.37 11.04
N MET A 65 9.99 22.25 11.74
CA MET A 65 11.30 21.83 12.23
C MET A 65 12.20 21.26 11.13
N SER A 66 11.61 20.53 10.17
CA SER A 66 12.35 19.84 9.12
C SER A 66 12.55 20.67 7.84
N GLY A 67 11.71 21.69 7.63
CA GLY A 67 11.61 22.40 6.35
C GLY A 67 10.93 21.59 5.24
N LEU A 68 10.46 20.36 5.53
CA LEU A 68 9.71 19.55 4.58
C LEU A 68 8.25 19.99 4.55
N LYS A 69 7.60 19.88 3.39
CA LYS A 69 6.19 20.23 3.21
C LYS A 69 5.37 19.01 2.85
N ILE A 70 4.23 18.83 3.51
CA ILE A 70 3.28 17.78 3.14
C ILE A 70 2.65 18.11 1.79
N ASN A 71 2.61 17.11 0.91
CA ASN A 71 1.99 17.25 -0.39
C ASN A 71 0.50 16.86 -0.32
N PHE A 72 -0.36 17.84 -0.02
CA PHE A 72 -1.81 17.64 0.08
C PHE A 72 -2.47 17.16 -1.23
N ASP A 73 -1.83 17.32 -2.39
CA ASP A 73 -2.35 16.78 -3.66
C ASP A 73 -2.11 15.27 -3.80
N LYS A 74 -1.14 14.73 -3.06
CA LYS A 74 -0.79 13.31 -3.03
C LYS A 74 -1.17 12.62 -1.72
N SER A 75 -1.71 13.36 -0.76
CA SER A 75 -2.08 12.86 0.55
C SER A 75 -3.59 12.86 0.71
N ASP A 76 -4.14 11.68 0.96
CA ASP A 76 -5.55 11.46 1.24
C ASP A 76 -5.74 11.01 2.69
N VAL A 77 -6.90 11.32 3.26
CA VAL A 77 -7.36 10.68 4.50
C VAL A 77 -8.39 9.61 4.17
N MET A 78 -8.25 8.44 4.79
CA MET A 78 -9.26 7.39 4.72
C MET A 78 -9.87 7.21 6.10
N VAL A 79 -11.20 7.22 6.15
CA VAL A 79 -11.96 7.17 7.41
C VAL A 79 -12.83 5.92 7.39
N MET A 80 -12.74 5.11 8.45
CA MET A 80 -13.50 3.87 8.60
C MET A 80 -14.39 3.96 9.85
N GLY A 81 -15.61 3.43 9.77
CA GLY A 81 -16.51 3.34 10.93
C GLY A 81 -17.25 4.63 11.31
N TYR A 82 -17.16 5.68 10.50
CA TYR A 82 -17.87 6.95 10.67
C TYR A 82 -18.90 7.18 9.57
N SER A 83 -19.90 8.03 9.85
CA SER A 83 -20.87 8.44 8.83
C SER A 83 -20.20 9.30 7.75
N PRO A 84 -20.76 9.39 6.52
CA PRO A 84 -20.20 10.22 5.46
C PRO A 84 -19.97 11.69 5.85
N ALA A 85 -20.87 12.25 6.67
CA ALA A 85 -20.74 13.63 7.16
C ALA A 85 -19.56 13.80 8.13
N GLU A 86 -19.36 12.85 9.04
CA GLU A 86 -18.23 12.84 9.97
C GLU A 86 -16.90 12.61 9.24
N SER A 87 -16.86 11.68 8.27
CA SER A 87 -15.68 11.45 7.44
C SER A 87 -15.24 12.71 6.69
N LEU A 88 -16.19 13.46 6.15
CA LEU A 88 -15.92 14.73 5.48
C LEU A 88 -15.47 15.80 6.48
N ALA A 89 -16.04 15.84 7.69
CA ALA A 89 -15.60 16.75 8.75
C ALA A 89 -14.14 16.46 9.18
N ILE A 90 -13.77 15.19 9.34
CA ILE A 90 -12.39 14.77 9.65
C ILE A 90 -11.43 15.21 8.54
N ALA A 91 -11.77 14.96 7.28
CA ALA A 91 -10.96 15.38 6.13
C ALA A 91 -10.74 16.89 6.07
N ASN A 92 -11.82 17.67 6.24
CA ASN A 92 -11.76 19.11 6.29
C ASN A 92 -10.89 19.63 7.44
N ARG A 93 -10.94 19.00 8.62
CA ARG A 93 -10.09 19.40 9.74
C ARG A 93 -8.61 19.21 9.44
N LEU A 94 -8.23 18.13 8.77
CA LEU A 94 -6.84 17.90 8.39
C LEU A 94 -6.40 18.69 7.15
N ASN A 95 -7.35 19.26 6.40
CA ASN A 95 -7.13 19.81 5.05
C ASN A 95 -6.64 18.76 4.03
N TYR A 96 -7.03 17.50 4.21
CA TYR A 96 -6.78 16.44 3.21
C TYR A 96 -8.01 16.19 2.35
N ARG A 97 -7.79 15.61 1.18
CA ARG A 97 -8.87 15.04 0.39
C ARG A 97 -9.39 13.77 1.08
N LEU A 98 -10.71 13.58 1.06
CA LEU A 98 -11.32 12.34 1.51
C LEU A 98 -11.09 11.27 0.44
N GLY A 99 -10.30 10.26 0.77
CA GLY A 99 -10.06 9.11 -0.07
C GLY A 99 -11.04 7.97 0.20
N SER A 100 -10.91 6.90 -0.58
CA SER A 100 -11.73 5.69 -0.46
C SER A 100 -10.87 4.44 -0.66
N PHE A 101 -11.24 3.35 0.00
CA PHE A 101 -10.70 2.03 -0.30
C PHE A 101 -11.31 1.44 -1.57
N PRO A 102 -10.59 0.56 -2.29
CA PRO A 102 -9.18 0.20 -2.07
C PRO A 102 -8.23 1.31 -2.52
N THR A 103 -7.09 1.45 -1.83
CA THR A 103 -6.00 2.37 -2.17
C THR A 103 -4.72 1.62 -2.50
N THR A 104 -3.69 2.29 -3.02
CA THR A 104 -2.40 1.66 -3.31
C THR A 104 -1.32 2.18 -2.37
N TYR A 105 -0.60 1.27 -1.71
CA TYR A 105 0.61 1.56 -0.95
C TYR A 105 1.74 0.66 -1.44
N LEU A 106 2.89 1.24 -1.80
CA LEU A 106 4.04 0.51 -2.35
C LEU A 106 3.69 -0.42 -3.52
N GLY A 107 2.77 0.02 -4.38
CA GLY A 107 2.32 -0.73 -5.54
C GLY A 107 1.34 -1.87 -5.26
N THR A 108 0.90 -2.01 -4.00
CA THR A 108 0.03 -3.10 -3.54
C THR A 108 -1.32 -2.54 -3.04
N PRO A 109 -2.47 -3.12 -3.43
CA PRO A 109 -3.77 -2.61 -3.00
C PRO A 109 -4.03 -2.88 -1.52
N ILE A 110 -4.41 -1.86 -0.77
CA ILE A 110 -4.88 -1.95 0.62
C ILE A 110 -6.38 -1.67 0.61
N SER A 111 -7.14 -2.48 1.34
CA SER A 111 -8.59 -2.32 1.50
C SER A 111 -8.99 -2.46 2.97
N ASP A 112 -10.13 -1.89 3.32
CA ASP A 112 -10.82 -2.08 4.60
C ASP A 112 -11.58 -3.42 4.69
N SER A 113 -11.69 -4.11 3.56
CA SER A 113 -12.41 -5.36 3.37
C SER A 113 -11.57 -6.37 2.57
N GLN A 114 -12.04 -7.61 2.47
CA GLN A 114 -11.34 -8.62 1.68
C GLN A 114 -11.29 -8.17 0.21
N LEU A 115 -10.07 -8.08 -0.34
CA LEU A 115 -9.87 -7.70 -1.73
C LEU A 115 -10.57 -8.68 -2.67
N THR A 116 -11.30 -8.13 -3.63
CA THR A 116 -11.96 -8.89 -4.67
C THR A 116 -10.99 -9.24 -5.80
N VAL A 117 -11.41 -10.12 -6.69
CA VAL A 117 -10.68 -10.40 -7.94
C VAL A 117 -10.48 -9.11 -8.75
N ALA A 118 -11.47 -8.21 -8.77
CA ALA A 118 -11.38 -6.96 -9.50
C ALA A 118 -10.29 -6.02 -8.93
N ASP A 119 -10.17 -5.96 -7.60
CA ASP A 119 -9.19 -5.09 -6.94
C ASP A 119 -7.75 -5.56 -7.16
N LEU A 120 -7.54 -6.87 -7.26
CA LEU A 120 -6.23 -7.49 -7.52
C LEU A 120 -5.90 -7.63 -9.00
N HIS A 121 -6.87 -7.49 -9.90
CA HIS A 121 -6.68 -7.61 -11.35
C HIS A 121 -5.62 -6.63 -11.90
N PRO A 122 -5.58 -5.34 -11.53
CA PRO A 122 -4.53 -4.41 -11.98
C PRO A 122 -3.11 -4.90 -11.67
N THR A 123 -2.92 -5.59 -10.54
CA THR A 123 -1.63 -6.16 -10.14
C THR A 123 -1.23 -7.31 -11.08
N VAL A 124 -2.18 -8.14 -11.49
CA VAL A 124 -1.97 -9.19 -12.51
C VAL A 124 -1.71 -8.59 -13.89
N THR A 125 -2.39 -7.50 -14.26
CA THR A 125 -2.11 -6.79 -15.52
C THR A 125 -0.70 -6.21 -15.54
N LYS A 126 -0.22 -5.63 -14.43
CA LYS A 126 1.16 -5.13 -14.30
C LYS A 126 2.20 -6.25 -14.46
N LEU A 127 1.88 -7.46 -14.01
CA LEU A 127 2.70 -8.65 -14.24
C LEU A 127 2.80 -8.96 -15.75
N GLN A 128 1.68 -8.93 -16.46
CA GLN A 128 1.67 -9.18 -17.90
C GLN A 128 2.48 -8.14 -18.68
N THR A 129 2.28 -6.85 -18.39
CA THR A 129 2.98 -5.76 -19.10
C THR A 129 4.49 -5.78 -18.87
N ARG A 130 4.97 -6.32 -17.74
CA ARG A 130 6.40 -6.53 -17.50
C ARG A 130 7.04 -7.61 -18.39
N ILE A 131 6.25 -8.60 -18.83
CA ILE A 131 6.75 -9.73 -19.64
C ILE A 131 6.73 -9.39 -21.14
N GLU A 132 5.79 -8.58 -21.58
CA GLU A 132 5.60 -8.23 -23.00
C GLU A 132 6.89 -7.80 -23.72
N PRO A 133 7.80 -7.01 -23.11
CA PRO A 133 9.05 -6.61 -23.74
C PRO A 133 10.08 -7.73 -23.93
N TRP A 134 9.99 -8.85 -23.21
CA TRP A 134 11.04 -9.88 -23.19
C TRP A 134 11.14 -10.72 -24.46
N GLN A 135 10.33 -10.41 -25.49
CA GLN A 135 10.33 -11.05 -26.81
C GLN A 135 10.50 -12.58 -26.71
N GLY A 136 9.66 -13.24 -25.92
CA GLY A 136 9.81 -14.67 -25.57
C GLY A 136 10.00 -15.61 -26.76
N ARG A 137 9.55 -15.22 -27.95
CA ARG A 137 9.78 -15.94 -29.22
C ARG A 137 11.26 -16.12 -29.59
N TRP A 138 12.14 -15.18 -29.24
CA TRP A 138 13.56 -15.22 -29.57
C TRP A 138 14.42 -15.87 -28.47
N LEU A 139 13.80 -16.24 -27.36
CA LEU A 139 14.49 -16.82 -26.23
C LEU A 139 14.45 -18.36 -26.30
N SER A 140 15.55 -18.98 -25.89
CA SER A 140 15.58 -20.43 -25.69
C SER A 140 14.61 -20.81 -24.56
N LYS A 141 14.13 -22.05 -24.59
CA LYS A 141 13.26 -22.60 -23.54
C LYS A 141 13.88 -22.46 -22.14
N ALA A 142 15.19 -22.68 -22.01
CA ALA A 142 15.93 -22.51 -20.76
C ALA A 142 15.94 -21.04 -20.29
N ALA A 143 16.20 -20.09 -21.20
CA ALA A 143 16.17 -18.66 -20.87
C ALA A 143 14.77 -18.21 -20.40
N ARG A 144 13.72 -18.70 -21.07
CA ARG A 144 12.33 -18.44 -20.65
C ARG A 144 12.03 -18.98 -19.24
N THR A 145 12.45 -20.20 -18.93
CA THR A 145 12.30 -20.77 -17.57
C THR A 145 13.03 -19.95 -16.51
N ILE A 146 14.27 -19.54 -16.78
CA ILE A 146 15.04 -18.69 -15.85
C ILE A 146 14.30 -17.38 -15.59
N LEU A 147 13.80 -16.71 -16.63
CA LEU A 147 13.05 -15.46 -16.47
C LEU A 147 11.75 -15.66 -15.69
N ILE A 148 10.99 -16.71 -15.97
CA ILE A 148 9.76 -17.03 -15.19
C ILE A 148 10.11 -17.16 -13.71
N ASN A 149 11.15 -17.94 -13.39
CA ASN A 149 11.52 -18.21 -12.01
C ASN A 149 12.11 -16.99 -11.30
N SER A 150 12.98 -16.21 -11.95
CA SER A 150 13.66 -15.08 -11.31
C SER A 150 12.73 -13.89 -11.06
N SER A 151 11.74 -13.67 -11.93
CA SER A 151 10.96 -12.43 -11.93
C SER A 151 9.46 -12.64 -11.71
N LEU A 152 8.86 -13.69 -12.30
CA LEU A 152 7.43 -13.91 -12.20
C LEU A 152 7.04 -14.68 -10.94
N SER A 153 7.78 -15.76 -10.66
CA SER A 153 7.57 -16.55 -9.46
C SER A 153 7.89 -15.74 -8.19
N SER A 154 8.90 -14.88 -8.22
CA SER A 154 9.23 -14.00 -7.09
C SER A 154 8.13 -12.96 -6.79
N LEU A 155 7.57 -12.33 -7.82
CA LEU A 155 6.45 -11.38 -7.65
C LEU A 155 5.14 -12.09 -7.25
N LEU A 156 4.91 -13.31 -7.74
CA LEU A 156 3.83 -14.17 -7.27
C LEU A 156 3.95 -14.51 -5.78
N LEU A 157 5.13 -14.95 -5.36
CA LEU A 157 5.41 -15.28 -3.96
C LEU A 157 5.20 -14.05 -3.07
N PHE A 158 5.62 -12.88 -3.53
CA PHE A 158 5.32 -11.61 -2.85
C PHE A 158 3.82 -11.42 -2.66
N LEU A 159 3.00 -11.53 -3.71
CA LEU A 159 1.54 -11.33 -3.57
C LEU A 159 0.85 -12.36 -2.68
N VAL A 160 1.23 -13.64 -2.81
CA VAL A 160 0.67 -14.73 -1.98
C VAL A 160 1.09 -14.57 -0.51
N SER A 161 2.23 -13.90 -0.23
CA SER A 161 2.64 -13.61 1.16
C SER A 161 1.73 -12.60 1.88
N PHE A 162 1.02 -11.74 1.14
CA PHE A 162 0.08 -10.76 1.70
C PHE A 162 -1.38 -11.17 1.56
N TYR A 163 -1.73 -11.89 0.49
CA TYR A 163 -3.12 -12.18 0.14
C TYR A 163 -3.36 -13.67 -0.12
N ASN A 164 -4.49 -14.14 0.38
CA ASN A 164 -5.10 -15.36 -0.14
C ASN A 164 -5.68 -15.07 -1.52
N LEU A 165 -4.91 -15.38 -2.57
CA LEU A 165 -5.32 -15.16 -3.95
C LEU A 165 -6.50 -16.06 -4.32
N HIS A 166 -7.51 -15.46 -4.95
CA HIS A 166 -8.62 -16.21 -5.54
C HIS A 166 -8.12 -17.13 -6.65
N GLU A 167 -8.74 -18.31 -6.80
CA GLU A 167 -8.38 -19.31 -7.81
C GLU A 167 -8.36 -18.72 -9.24
N THR A 168 -9.27 -17.80 -9.55
CA THR A 168 -9.31 -17.07 -10.82
C THR A 168 -8.01 -16.30 -11.09
N LEU A 169 -7.42 -15.66 -10.07
CA LEU A 169 -6.16 -14.92 -10.21
C LEU A 169 -4.99 -15.87 -10.39
N HIS A 170 -4.98 -16.99 -9.65
CA HIS A 170 -3.98 -18.05 -9.85
C HIS A 170 -3.98 -18.56 -11.30
N HIS A 171 -5.16 -18.88 -11.85
CA HIS A 171 -5.28 -19.30 -13.25
C HIS A 171 -4.86 -18.21 -14.23
N GLY A 172 -5.21 -16.94 -13.97
CA GLY A 172 -4.80 -15.80 -14.78
C GLY A 172 -3.28 -15.69 -14.90
N ILE A 173 -2.57 -15.82 -13.77
CA ILE A 173 -1.11 -15.69 -13.76
C ILE A 173 -0.45 -16.93 -14.35
N ALA A 174 -0.94 -18.14 -14.06
CA ALA A 174 -0.47 -19.37 -14.68
C ALA A 174 -0.62 -19.34 -16.21
N LYS A 175 -1.73 -18.76 -16.71
CA LYS A 175 -1.94 -18.56 -18.16
C LYS A 175 -0.89 -17.62 -18.75
N VAL A 176 -0.55 -16.54 -18.06
CA VAL A 176 0.50 -15.60 -18.48
C VAL A 176 1.87 -16.30 -18.52
N GLN A 177 2.23 -17.08 -17.48
CA GLN A 177 3.46 -17.87 -17.43
C GLN A 177 3.54 -18.88 -18.58
N SER A 178 2.47 -19.64 -18.78
CA SER A 178 2.37 -20.65 -19.83
C SER A 178 2.51 -20.02 -21.22
N ARG A 179 1.79 -18.93 -21.50
CA ARG A 179 1.89 -18.20 -22.77
C ARG A 179 3.32 -17.73 -23.04
N PHE A 180 4.01 -17.21 -22.02
CA PHE A 180 5.40 -16.80 -22.19
C PHE A 180 6.32 -18.00 -22.45
N TYR A 181 6.19 -19.09 -21.68
CA TYR A 181 6.99 -20.30 -21.82
C TYR A 181 6.88 -20.95 -23.22
N TRP A 182 5.70 -20.89 -23.84
CA TRP A 182 5.44 -21.45 -25.17
C TRP A 182 5.61 -20.45 -26.32
N ALA A 183 5.98 -19.20 -26.05
CA ALA A 183 5.99 -18.12 -27.05
C ALA A 183 6.88 -18.33 -28.30
N GLY A 184 7.82 -19.28 -28.27
CA GLY A 184 8.68 -19.63 -29.41
C GLY A 184 8.34 -20.95 -30.11
N ASP A 185 7.30 -21.66 -29.68
CA ASP A 185 6.92 -22.96 -30.24
C ASP A 185 5.91 -22.83 -31.41
N ASN A 186 5.37 -21.63 -31.66
CA ASN A 186 4.46 -21.32 -32.77
C ASN A 186 5.15 -21.23 -34.15
N ASN A 187 6.41 -21.64 -34.26
CA ASN A 187 7.21 -21.57 -35.48
C ASN A 187 7.54 -22.96 -36.06
N LYS A 188 6.65 -23.93 -35.83
CA LYS A 188 6.66 -25.25 -36.49
C LYS A 188 5.46 -25.39 -37.41
#